data_AF-D8RF52-F1
#
_entry.id   AF-D8RF52-F1
#
_cell.length_a   1.000
_cell.length_b   1.000
_cell.length_c   1.000
_cell.angle_alpha   90.00
_cell.angle_beta   90.00
_cell.angle_gamma   90.00
#
_symmetry.space_group_name_H-M   'P 1'
#
loop_
_entity.id
_entity.type
_entity.pdbx_description
1 polymer ?
#
loop_
_entity_poly.entity_id
_entity_poly.type
_entity_poly.pdbx_seq_one_letter_code
_entity_poly.pdbx_strand_id
1 'polypeptide(L)'
;MLTCKTRNIKLSVLGLSCLQKLLAHDAIPPLAVPQILEILQEHSEIHYEVLQLKTLQTILTLLQCKLHPGNETSMSILLGLCLRLLGNSRSLDSVQSTAAATLRQAVALIFKCVVNAEELPSQKGGGSRHAA
;
A
#
# COMPACT_ATOMS: atom_id res chain seq x y z
N MET A 1 3.57 13.04 9.75
CA MET A 1 3.62 13.04 8.27
C MET A 1 4.41 14.18 7.66
N LEU A 2 4.51 15.36 8.30
CA LEU A 2 5.28 16.51 7.79
C LEU A 2 6.74 16.19 7.41
N THR A 3 7.42 15.31 8.15
CA THR A 3 8.79 14.89 7.87
C THR A 3 8.94 14.00 6.63
N CYS A 4 7.87 13.34 6.19
CA CYS A 4 7.88 12.56 4.96
C CYS A 4 7.83 13.48 3.73
N LYS A 5 7.03 14.56 3.77
CA LYS A 5 6.86 15.48 2.63
C LYS A 5 8.01 16.47 2.41
N THR A 6 9.16 16.26 3.04
CA THR A 6 10.31 17.16 2.88
C THR A 6 11.10 16.83 1.62
N ARG A 7 11.80 17.81 1.05
CA ARG A 7 12.76 17.55 -0.05
C ARG A 7 14.08 16.93 0.44
N ASN A 8 14.22 16.69 1.75
CA ASN A 8 15.43 16.13 2.32
C ASN A 8 15.31 14.61 2.43
N ILE A 9 16.09 13.90 1.59
CA ILE A 9 16.06 12.44 1.49
C ILE A 9 16.28 11.75 2.85
N LYS A 10 17.19 12.25 3.69
CA LYS A 10 17.46 11.64 5.02
C LYS A 10 16.23 11.76 5.93
N LEU A 11 15.56 12.91 5.90
CA LEU A 11 14.34 13.12 6.69
C LEU A 11 13.17 12.30 6.15
N SER A 12 13.03 12.19 4.82
CA SER A 12 12.01 11.33 4.20
C SER A 12 12.22 9.85 4.55
N VAL A 13 13.46 9.34 4.51
CA VAL A 13 13.78 7.96 4.93
C VAL A 13 13.47 7.74 6.41
N LEU A 14 13.79 8.70 7.27
CA LEU A 14 13.47 8.64 8.70
C LEU A 14 11.95 8.65 8.93
N GLY A 15 11.23 9.53 8.24
CA GLY A 15 9.78 9.64 8.27
C GLY A 15 9.10 8.33 7.84
N LEU A 16 9.53 7.74 6.72
CA LEU A 16 9.05 6.45 6.25
C LEU A 16 9.39 5.32 7.23
N SER A 17 10.56 5.36 7.87
CA SER A 17 10.94 4.36 8.88
C SER A 17 10.05 4.43 10.12
N CYS A 18 9.67 5.63 10.56
CA CYS A 18 8.70 5.82 11.63
C CYS A 18 7.31 5.32 11.21
N LEU A 19 6.85 5.71 10.02
CA LEU A 19 5.58 5.27 9.47
C LEU A 19 5.49 3.75 9.39
N GLN A 20 6.55 3.09 8.92
CA GLN A 20 6.61 1.63 8.83
C GLN A 20 6.48 0.97 10.21
N LYS A 21 7.12 1.51 11.25
CA LYS A 21 6.96 1.01 12.62
C LYS A 21 5.51 1.15 13.10
N LEU A 22 4.90 2.30 12.87
CA LEU A 22 3.49 2.53 13.24
C LEU A 22 2.56 1.56 12.50
N LEU A 23 2.78 1.32 11.21
CA LEU A 23 2.04 0.33 10.42
C LEU A 23 2.23 -1.09 10.97
N ALA A 24 3.46 -1.49 11.27
CA ALA A 24 3.78 -2.82 11.80
C ALA A 24 3.16 -3.08 13.18
N HIS A 25 2.88 -2.02 13.95
CA HIS A 25 2.21 -2.09 15.24
C HIS A 25 0.70 -1.81 15.17
N ASP A 26 0.11 -1.73 13.97
CA ASP A 26 -1.31 -1.38 13.76
C ASP A 26 -1.73 -0.07 14.49
N ALA A 27 -0.78 0.86 14.67
CA ALA A 27 -0.95 2.09 15.45
C ALA A 27 -1.51 3.26 14.62
N ILE A 28 -2.07 2.98 13.44
CA ILE A 28 -2.54 3.99 12.49
C ILE A 28 -4.03 3.76 12.20
N PRO A 29 -4.87 4.81 12.26
CA PRO A 29 -6.28 4.68 11.94
C PRO A 29 -6.54 4.57 10.43
N PRO A 30 -7.61 3.88 9.99
CA PRO A 30 -7.99 3.74 8.58
C PRO A 30 -8.10 5.06 7.80
N LEU A 31 -8.52 6.14 8.49
CA LEU A 31 -8.64 7.47 7.90
C LEU A 31 -7.30 8.03 7.35
N ALA A 32 -6.16 7.52 7.82
CA ALA A 32 -4.85 7.98 7.37
C ALA A 32 -4.37 7.32 6.07
N VAL A 33 -5.02 6.24 5.60
CA VAL A 33 -4.59 5.50 4.40
C VAL A 33 -4.43 6.39 3.16
N PRO A 34 -5.36 7.31 2.82
CA PRO A 34 -5.19 8.19 1.66
C PRO A 34 -3.92 9.04 1.74
N GLN A 35 -3.62 9.60 2.92
CA GLN A 35 -2.40 10.40 3.11
C GLN A 35 -1.13 9.53 3.02
N ILE A 36 -1.19 8.27 3.47
CA ILE A 36 -0.06 7.33 3.32
C ILE A 36 0.20 7.06 1.84
N LEU A 37 -0.86 6.79 1.06
CA LEU A 37 -0.75 6.53 -0.37
C LEU A 37 -0.20 7.73 -1.14
N GLU A 38 -0.58 8.95 -0.75
CA GLU A 38 -0.05 10.19 -1.32
C GLU A 38 1.48 10.30 -1.09
N ILE A 39 1.93 10.09 0.14
CA ILE A 39 3.37 10.12 0.47
C ILE A 39 4.16 9.06 -0.31
N LEU A 40 3.61 7.85 -0.43
CA LEU A 40 4.26 6.76 -1.18
C LEU A 40 4.33 7.08 -2.68
N GLN A 41 3.31 7.74 -3.23
CA GLN A 41 3.32 8.24 -4.61
C GLN A 41 4.42 9.28 -4.82
N GLU A 42 4.45 10.33 -4.00
CA GLU A 42 5.47 11.39 -4.07
C GLU A 42 6.89 10.79 -4.01
N HIS A 43 7.14 9.86 -3.10
CA HIS A 43 8.47 9.24 -2.95
C HIS A 43 8.84 8.26 -4.06
N SER A 44 7.87 7.65 -4.74
CA SER A 44 8.15 6.75 -5.87
C SER A 44 8.74 7.46 -7.08
N GLU A 45 8.51 8.77 -7.20
CA GLU A 45 8.99 9.61 -8.30
C GLU A 45 10.44 10.08 -8.10
N ILE A 46 10.97 9.93 -6.89
CA ILE A 46 12.33 10.33 -6.55
C ILE A 46 13.29 9.20 -6.89
N HIS A 47 14.22 9.45 -7.81
CA HIS A 47 15.22 8.49 -8.28
C HIS A 47 16.40 8.34 -7.31
N TYR A 48 16.12 8.00 -6.06
CA TYR A 48 17.14 7.71 -5.04
C TYR A 48 16.91 6.32 -4.46
N GLU A 49 17.86 5.41 -4.67
CA GLU A 49 17.71 3.98 -4.37
C GLU A 49 17.21 3.73 -2.94
N VAL A 50 17.87 4.33 -1.95
CA VAL A 50 17.51 4.15 -0.53
C VAL A 50 16.06 4.55 -0.27
N LEU A 51 15.59 5.63 -0.91
CA LEU A 51 14.22 6.09 -0.74
C LEU A 51 13.23 5.18 -1.49
N GLN A 52 13.57 4.70 -2.67
CA GLN A 52 12.74 3.75 -3.43
C GLN A 52 12.59 2.41 -2.71
N LEU A 53 13.69 1.86 -2.18
CA LEU A 53 13.67 0.66 -1.33
C LEU A 53 12.83 0.90 -0.08
N LYS A 54 12.99 2.05 0.57
CA LYS A 54 12.20 2.38 1.76
C LYS A 54 10.70 2.49 1.43
N THR A 55 10.35 3.10 0.29
CA THR A 55 8.97 3.16 -0.21
C THR A 55 8.40 1.76 -0.44
N LEU A 56 9.13 0.87 -1.11
CA LEU A 56 8.70 -0.52 -1.33
C LEU A 56 8.53 -1.29 -0.02
N GLN A 57 9.44 -1.11 0.93
CA GLN A 57 9.33 -1.71 2.27
C GLN A 57 8.11 -1.19 3.04
N THR A 58 7.79 0.10 2.94
CA THR A 58 6.59 0.67 3.56
C THR A 58 5.31 0.17 2.88
N ILE A 59 5.28 0.06 1.55
CA ILE A 59 4.17 -0.56 0.81
C ILE A 59 3.96 -2.00 1.29
N LEU A 60 5.04 -2.78 1.37
CA LEU A 60 5.01 -4.16 1.82
C LEU A 60 4.42 -4.28 3.23
N THR A 61 4.86 -3.43 4.16
CA THR A 61 4.32 -3.42 5.53
C THR A 61 2.84 -3.01 5.56
N LEU A 62 2.41 -2.05 4.72
CA LEU A 62 1.01 -1.67 4.60
C LEU A 62 0.14 -2.83 4.09
N LEU A 63 0.63 -3.63 3.13
CA LEU A 63 -0.08 -4.80 2.62
C LEU A 63 -0.22 -5.91 3.67
N GLN A 64 0.68 -5.97 4.65
CA GLN A 64 0.74 -7.04 5.65
C GLN A 64 0.04 -6.70 6.97
N CYS A 65 -0.19 -5.42 7.26
CA CYS A 65 -0.84 -5.00 8.51
C CYS A 65 -2.39 -5.02 8.40
N LYS A 66 -3.07 -4.80 9.53
CA LYS A 66 -4.55 -4.79 9.56
C LYS A 66 -5.15 -3.61 8.82
N LEU A 67 -4.34 -2.59 8.56
CA LEU A 67 -4.70 -1.41 7.79
C LEU A 67 -4.64 -1.62 6.26
N HIS A 68 -4.29 -2.82 5.79
CA HIS A 68 -4.17 -3.06 4.35
C HIS A 68 -5.41 -2.54 3.60
N PRO A 69 -5.24 -1.88 2.44
CA PRO A 69 -6.37 -1.20 1.81
C PRO A 69 -7.45 -2.17 1.33
N GLY A 70 -8.62 -2.17 1.98
CA GLY A 70 -9.71 -3.08 1.61
C GLY A 70 -10.48 -2.71 0.33
N ASN A 71 -10.21 -1.55 -0.28
CA ASN A 71 -10.92 -1.08 -1.47
C ASN A 71 -10.05 -1.15 -2.74
N GLU A 72 -10.71 -1.33 -3.88
CA GLU A 72 -10.09 -1.47 -5.21
C GLU A 72 -9.23 -0.27 -5.60
N THR A 73 -9.67 0.95 -5.29
CA THR A 73 -8.94 2.18 -5.63
C THR A 73 -7.58 2.22 -4.96
N SER A 74 -7.51 1.99 -3.66
CA SER A 74 -6.25 1.99 -2.93
C SER A 74 -5.33 0.84 -3.35
N MET A 75 -5.88 -0.33 -3.66
CA MET A 75 -5.10 -1.47 -4.17
C MET A 75 -4.51 -1.21 -5.55
N SER A 76 -5.29 -0.60 -6.46
CA SER A 76 -4.79 -0.24 -7.79
C SER A 76 -3.66 0.81 -7.72
N ILE A 77 -3.73 1.75 -6.78
CA ILE A 77 -2.63 2.68 -6.49
C ILE A 77 -1.37 1.92 -6.06
N LEU A 78 -1.47 0.99 -5.11
CA LEU A 78 -0.30 0.22 -4.65
C LEU A 78 0.31 -0.65 -5.75
N LEU A 79 -0.52 -1.27 -6.59
CA LEU A 79 -0.05 -2.00 -7.77
C LEU A 79 0.67 -1.08 -8.76
N GLY A 80 0.10 0.09 -9.04
CA GLY A 80 0.70 1.10 -9.91
C GLY A 80 2.06 1.57 -9.41
N LEU A 81 2.22 1.75 -8.10
CA LEU A 81 3.51 2.09 -7.49
C LEU A 81 4.55 0.98 -7.64
N CYS A 82 4.17 -0.28 -7.41
CA CYS A 82 5.07 -1.41 -7.57
C CYS A 82 5.51 -1.56 -9.05
N LEU A 83 4.57 -1.45 -9.99
CA LEU A 83 4.84 -1.50 -11.42
C LEU A 83 5.74 -0.36 -11.89
N ARG A 84 5.51 0.86 -11.41
CA ARG A 84 6.35 2.03 -11.69
C ARG A 84 7.80 1.79 -11.26
N LEU A 85 8.00 1.32 -10.03
CA LEU A 85 9.35 1.08 -9.49
C LEU A 85 10.04 -0.12 -10.15
N LEU A 86 9.26 -1.14 -10.55
CA LEU A 86 9.74 -2.29 -11.30
C LEU A 86 10.17 -1.93 -12.73
N GLY A 87 9.35 -1.16 -13.44
CA GLY A 87 9.58 -0.76 -14.83
C GLY A 87 10.52 0.44 -15.00
N ASN A 88 11.00 1.04 -13.91
CA ASN A 88 11.92 2.16 -13.98
C ASN A 88 13.31 1.67 -14.38
N SER A 89 13.70 1.86 -15.65
CA SER A 89 15.02 1.46 -16.17
C SER A 89 16.22 2.10 -15.46
N ARG A 90 16.00 3.18 -14.68
CA ARG A 90 17.04 3.83 -13.87
C ARG A 90 17.18 3.23 -12.47
N SER A 91 16.32 2.29 -12.07
CA SER A 91 16.41 1.64 -10.75
C SER A 91 17.45 0.53 -10.76
N LEU A 92 18.08 0.31 -9.60
CA LEU A 92 19.05 -0.75 -9.40
C LEU A 92 18.35 -2.11 -9.25
N ASP A 93 19.06 -3.21 -9.52
CA ASP A 93 18.52 -4.58 -9.44
C ASP A 93 17.87 -4.89 -8.09
N SER A 94 18.41 -4.31 -7.01
CA SER A 94 17.85 -4.38 -5.65
C SER A 94 16.40 -3.86 -5.58
N VAL A 95 16.15 -2.70 -6.20
CA VAL A 95 14.84 -2.05 -6.28
C VAL A 95 13.90 -2.87 -7.16
N GLN A 96 14.37 -3.34 -8.32
CA GLN A 96 13.53 -4.13 -9.24
C GLN A 96 13.13 -5.47 -8.62
N SER A 97 14.08 -6.19 -8.02
CA SER A 97 13.82 -7.45 -7.32
C SER A 97 12.81 -7.26 -6.17
N THR A 98 13.02 -6.22 -5.37
CA THR A 98 12.09 -5.87 -4.28
C THR A 98 10.71 -5.49 -4.82
N ALA A 99 10.63 -4.69 -5.89
CA ALA A 99 9.38 -4.28 -6.51
C ALA A 99 8.60 -5.48 -7.08
N ALA A 100 9.29 -6.41 -7.74
CA ALA A 100 8.69 -7.65 -8.24
C ALA A 100 8.17 -8.53 -7.10
N ALA A 101 8.88 -8.60 -5.97
CA ALA A 101 8.42 -9.31 -4.79
C ALA A 101 7.17 -8.65 -4.17
N THR A 102 7.19 -7.34 -3.97
CA THR A 102 6.05 -6.59 -3.42
C THR A 102 4.83 -6.65 -4.34
N LEU A 103 5.02 -6.57 -5.67
CA LEU A 103 3.95 -6.71 -6.65
C LEU A 103 3.26 -8.07 -6.55
N ARG A 104 4.04 -9.16 -6.48
CA ARG A 104 3.49 -10.52 -6.30
C ARG A 104 2.67 -10.63 -5.02
N GLN A 105 3.12 -10.01 -3.93
CA GLN A 105 2.37 -10.01 -2.68
C GLN A 105 1.07 -9.20 -2.76
N ALA A 106 1.09 -8.03 -3.41
CA ALA A 106 -0.12 -7.23 -3.63
C ALA A 106 -1.16 -8.01 -4.44
N VAL A 107 -0.73 -8.67 -5.53
CA VAL A 107 -1.60 -9.52 -6.34
C VAL A 107 -2.16 -10.68 -5.51
N ALA A 108 -1.32 -11.40 -4.78
CA ALA A 108 -1.77 -12.51 -3.93
C ALA A 108 -2.80 -12.05 -2.87
N LEU A 109 -2.60 -10.86 -2.28
CA LEU A 109 -3.55 -10.29 -1.33
C LEU A 109 -4.90 -9.96 -1.97
N ILE A 110 -4.90 -9.38 -3.18
CA ILE A 110 -6.13 -9.10 -3.93
C ILE A 110 -6.91 -10.39 -4.18
N PHE A 111 -6.24 -11.43 -4.68
CA PHE A 111 -6.89 -12.73 -4.89
C PHE A 111 -7.43 -13.33 -3.59
N LYS A 112 -6.69 -13.21 -2.48
CA LYS A 112 -7.19 -13.64 -1.17
C LYS A 112 -8.45 -12.88 -0.76
N CYS A 113 -8.51 -11.57 -0.98
CA CYS A 113 -9.70 -10.76 -0.66
C CYS A 113 -10.91 -11.15 -1.52
N VAL A 114 -10.70 -11.43 -2.81
CA VAL A 114 -11.77 -11.89 -3.72
C VAL A 114 -12.34 -13.23 -3.25
N VAL A 115 -11.49 -14.23 -2.97
CA VAL A 115 -11.93 -15.54 -2.48
C VAL A 115 -12.73 -15.39 -1.17
N ASN A 116 -12.22 -14.61 -0.22
CA ASN A 116 -12.92 -14.37 1.04
C ASN A 116 -14.27 -13.67 0.85
N ALA A 117 -14.41 -12.81 -0.15
CA ALA A 117 -15.67 -12.13 -0.45
C ALA A 117 -16.70 -13.08 -1.09
N GLU A 118 -16.26 -14.07 -1.87
CA GLU A 118 -17.12 -15.10 -2.48
C GLU A 118 -17.57 -16.17 -1.49
N GLU A 119 -16.74 -16.51 -0.49
CA GLU A 119 -17.08 -17.50 0.55
C GLU A 119 -18.13 -16.99 1.57
N LEU A 120 -18.29 -15.66 1.70
CA LEU A 120 -19.31 -15.09 2.57
C LEU A 120 -20.69 -15.20 1.92
N PRO A 121 -21.67 -15.91 2.52
CA PRO A 121 -23.01 -15.97 1.96
C PRO A 121 -23.58 -14.56 1.93
N SER A 122 -23.93 -14.07 0.74
CA SER A 122 -24.62 -12.79 0.55
C SER A 122 -25.86 -12.81 1.45
N GLN A 123 -25.83 -12.07 2.55
CA GLN A 123 -26.95 -11.97 3.47
C GLN A 123 -28.13 -11.38 2.68
N LYS A 124 -29.05 -12.25 2.24
CA LYS A 124 -30.35 -11.87 1.69
C LYS A 124 -31.01 -10.94 2.71
N GLY A 125 -31.08 -9.66 2.37
CA GLY A 125 -31.91 -8.69 3.06
C GLY A 125 -33.35 -9.20 3.04
N GLY A 126 -33.86 -9.54 4.22
CA GLY A 126 -35.21 -10.00 4.46
C GLY A 126 -36.25 -8.97 4.00
N GLY A 127 -37.35 -9.48 3.47
CA GLY A 127 -38.41 -8.68 2.89
C GLY A 127 -39.17 -7.83 3.89
N SER A 128 -39.82 -6.80 3.36
CA SER A 128 -41.12 -6.38 3.84
C SER A 128 -42.00 -6.12 2.64
N ARG A 129 -42.82 -7.13 2.29
CA ARG A 129 -44.02 -6.94 1.47
C ARG A 129 -45.01 -6.20 2.38
N HIS A 130 -45.24 -4.93 2.13
CA HIS A 130 -46.47 -4.28 2.59
C HIS A 130 -47.44 -4.30 1.42
N ALA A 131 -48.38 -5.24 1.49
CA ALA A 131 -49.61 -5.26 0.74
C ALA A 131 -50.75 -5.33 1.77
N ALA A 132 -51.47 -4.22 1.92
CA ALA A 132 -52.87 -4.07 2.32
C ALA A 132 -53.07 -2.62 2.78
#